data_AF-A0A7S0ALB4-F1
#
_entry.id   AF-A0A7S0ALB4-F1
#
_cell.length_a   1.000
_cell.length_b   1.000
_cell.length_c   1.000
_cell.angle_alpha   90.00
_cell.angle_beta   90.00
_cell.angle_gamma   90.00
#
_symmetry.space_group_name_H-M   'P 1'
#
loop_
_entity.id
_entity.type
_entity.pdbx_description
1 polymer ?
#
loop_
_entity_poly.entity_id
_entity_poly.type
_entity_poly.pdbx_seq_one_letter_code
_entity_poly.pdbx_strand_id
1 'polypeptide(L)'
;RAQLDSFLGLPGDESRARVSRDYRHHVHEVPIATHDARLWGQLDSLQDEELLPEYVTASESLRALILAQLSGARPLQPAGIAAQLRMYVELVQTERFSGALAKEAFEESEIGTLCDHFSRAATALAGPLPSLTLQSAFEEALQDLEGQRKATVEAFHLGSDWSKRLDRCLRAKQDEMRQKNAEEVLVRWQAAARGVAEEGGCFFLGRLTVLLKEYVATYGQAFSHAVQKQAVDYASALQRTRLVECVRLRDFLVPLAPWLAWPVCGFYLRDSLVSGLLSLALHTIVLAGLYAVLQFLHQLPPYLDIDYPVLRAHPLLLDLVMRAPPMVPWAAMARVLACVGAARSLWKLGRCLLYLGRPAGQGHFVGQMVNLELKLNALLKRSEAMFKQELVVAALDASERLESGDARAAARALVRVLCLAREVSGDWTWGAPADARLSRRSRALLQHLQLPP
;
A
#
# COMPACT_ATOMS: atom_id res chain seq x y z
N ARG A 1 46.42 11.03 -37.08
CA ARG A 1 47.72 10.96 -36.34
C ARG A 1 48.82 11.77 -37.02
N ALA A 2 49.18 11.48 -38.28
CA ALA A 2 50.22 12.24 -39.00
C ALA A 2 50.02 13.78 -39.05
N GLN A 3 48.78 14.27 -39.17
CA GLN A 3 48.49 15.71 -39.12
C GLN A 3 48.76 16.31 -37.73
N LEU A 4 48.44 15.60 -36.65
CA LEU A 4 48.72 16.03 -35.28
C LEU A 4 50.23 16.05 -35.03
N ASP A 5 50.94 15.02 -35.46
CA ASP A 5 52.40 14.93 -35.32
C ASP A 5 53.10 16.04 -36.10
N SER A 6 52.61 16.34 -37.32
CA SER A 6 53.09 17.48 -38.12
C SER A 6 52.76 18.83 -37.50
N PHE A 7 51.62 18.96 -36.82
CA PHE A 7 51.23 20.21 -36.16
C PHE A 7 52.07 20.47 -34.90
N LEU A 8 52.27 19.44 -34.08
CA LEU A 8 53.02 19.49 -32.82
C LEU A 8 54.54 19.56 -33.01
N GLY A 9 55.07 18.99 -34.10
CA GLY A 9 56.50 18.92 -34.40
C GLY A 9 57.08 20.10 -35.19
N LEU A 10 56.39 21.25 -35.26
CA LEU A 10 56.84 22.40 -36.05
C LEU A 10 58.09 23.03 -35.41
N PRO A 11 59.26 23.06 -36.08
CA PRO A 11 60.49 23.60 -35.49
C PRO A 11 60.38 25.12 -35.27
N GLY A 12 60.83 25.58 -34.09
CA GLY A 12 60.83 27.00 -33.72
C GLY A 12 59.59 27.48 -32.94
N ASP A 13 58.59 26.63 -32.70
CA ASP A 13 57.43 26.95 -31.88
C ASP A 13 57.52 26.25 -30.50
N GLU A 14 58.07 26.97 -29.51
CA GLU A 14 58.23 26.44 -28.15
C GLU A 14 56.90 26.12 -27.47
N SER A 15 55.83 26.86 -27.78
CA SER A 15 54.50 26.60 -27.21
C SER A 15 53.97 25.25 -27.68
N ARG A 16 54.10 24.92 -28.97
CA ARG A 16 53.72 23.60 -29.51
C ARG A 16 54.62 22.48 -29.01
N ALA A 17 55.93 22.73 -28.92
CA ALA A 17 56.87 21.77 -28.34
C ALA A 17 56.51 21.44 -26.89
N ARG A 18 56.11 22.44 -26.08
CA ARG A 18 55.59 22.23 -24.72
C ARG A 18 54.30 21.44 -24.72
N VAL A 19 53.32 21.79 -25.57
CA VAL A 19 52.06 21.03 -25.68
C VAL A 19 52.33 19.57 -26.05
N SER A 20 53.28 19.31 -26.97
CA SER A 20 53.69 17.96 -27.35
C SER A 20 54.33 17.17 -26.22
N ARG A 21 55.09 17.83 -25.34
CA ARG A 21 55.84 17.18 -24.25
C ARG A 21 55.00 16.99 -22.99
N ASP A 22 54.21 18.00 -22.65
CA ASP A 22 53.56 18.11 -21.33
C ASP A 22 52.18 17.41 -21.33
N TYR A 23 51.61 17.09 -22.50
CA TYR A 23 50.29 16.46 -22.65
C TYR A 23 50.34 15.15 -23.42
N ARG A 24 49.48 14.20 -23.05
CA ARG A 24 49.23 12.99 -23.85
C ARG A 24 48.13 13.27 -24.86
N HIS A 25 48.44 13.13 -26.14
CA HIS A 25 47.51 13.40 -27.21
C HIS A 25 46.84 12.12 -27.71
N HIS A 26 45.52 12.15 -27.81
CA HIS A 26 44.70 11.07 -28.37
C HIS A 26 43.87 11.64 -29.52
N VAL A 27 43.90 10.96 -30.66
CA VAL A 27 43.03 11.28 -31.81
C VAL A 27 41.90 10.28 -31.81
N HIS A 28 40.67 10.77 -31.76
CA HIS A 28 39.46 9.96 -31.88
C HIS A 28 38.56 10.58 -32.94
N GLU A 29 38.16 9.77 -33.91
CA GLU A 29 37.30 10.21 -35.01
C GLU A 29 35.85 9.91 -34.64
N VAL A 30 35.03 10.96 -34.59
CA VAL A 30 33.58 10.85 -34.36
C VAL A 30 32.91 11.23 -35.68
N PRO A 31 32.18 10.31 -36.33
CA PRO A 31 31.49 10.59 -37.59
C PRO A 31 30.31 11.55 -37.34
N ILE A 32 29.62 11.98 -38.39
CA ILE A 32 28.44 12.83 -38.20
C ILE A 32 27.34 12.03 -37.50
N ALA A 33 26.55 12.67 -36.63
CA ALA A 33 25.49 11.99 -35.88
C ALA A 33 24.32 11.54 -36.77
N THR A 34 24.00 12.33 -37.80
CA THR A 34 22.94 12.05 -38.77
C THR A 34 23.23 12.74 -40.11
N HIS A 35 22.82 12.12 -41.22
CA HIS A 35 22.88 12.73 -42.55
C HIS A 35 21.82 13.82 -42.76
N ASP A 36 20.79 13.90 -41.91
CA ASP A 36 19.76 14.94 -42.00
C ASP A 36 20.14 16.18 -41.17
N ALA A 37 20.60 17.23 -41.86
CA ALA A 37 20.97 18.50 -41.24
C ALA A 37 19.82 19.19 -40.49
N ARG A 38 18.55 18.85 -40.79
CA ARG A 38 17.38 19.42 -40.09
C ARG A 38 17.29 18.94 -38.64
N LEU A 39 17.82 17.75 -38.37
CA LEU A 39 17.78 17.12 -37.05
C LEU A 39 18.91 17.59 -36.12
N TRP A 40 19.89 18.35 -36.63
CA TRP A 40 21.07 18.76 -35.85
C TRP A 40 20.72 19.63 -34.64
N GLY A 41 19.65 20.43 -34.71
CA GLY A 41 19.17 21.23 -33.58
C GLY A 41 18.41 20.43 -32.51
N GLN A 42 18.17 19.14 -32.74
CA GLN A 42 17.35 18.26 -31.90
C GLN A 42 18.09 16.99 -31.46
N LEU A 43 19.41 16.91 -31.68
CA LEU A 43 20.21 15.71 -31.39
C LEU A 43 20.05 15.21 -29.94
N ASP A 44 19.92 16.13 -28.98
CA ASP A 44 19.73 15.80 -27.55
C ASP A 44 18.41 15.08 -27.24
N SER A 45 17.46 15.10 -28.19
CA SER A 45 16.14 14.48 -28.04
C SER A 45 15.94 13.21 -28.86
N LEU A 46 16.87 12.92 -29.78
CA LEU A 46 16.83 11.71 -30.60
C LEU A 46 17.26 10.50 -29.78
N GLN A 47 16.65 9.36 -30.06
CA GLN A 47 17.09 8.08 -29.51
C GLN A 47 18.31 7.56 -30.28
N ASP A 48 19.09 6.67 -29.67
CA ASP A 48 20.29 6.09 -30.30
C ASP A 48 19.97 5.36 -31.62
N GLU A 49 18.76 4.81 -31.78
CA GLU A 49 18.32 4.15 -33.02
C GLU A 49 18.08 5.13 -34.19
N GLU A 50 17.89 6.42 -33.90
CA GLU A 50 17.67 7.48 -34.90
C GLU A 50 19.00 8.12 -35.36
N LEU A 51 20.10 7.76 -34.71
CA LEU A 51 21.45 8.20 -35.03
C LEU A 51 22.17 7.20 -35.94
N LEU A 52 23.23 7.66 -36.59
CA LEU A 52 24.07 6.76 -37.38
C LEU A 52 24.75 5.73 -36.46
N PRO A 53 24.69 4.42 -36.76
CA PRO A 53 25.29 3.39 -35.92
C PRO A 53 26.80 3.58 -35.70
N GLU A 54 27.49 4.11 -36.71
CA GLU A 54 28.92 4.45 -36.62
C GLU A 54 29.18 5.57 -35.61
N TYR A 55 28.28 6.55 -35.50
CA TYR A 55 28.37 7.62 -34.50
C TYR A 55 28.16 7.10 -33.09
N VAL A 56 27.14 6.27 -32.88
CA VAL A 56 26.86 5.66 -31.58
C VAL A 56 28.06 4.84 -31.13
N THR A 57 28.54 3.94 -31.99
CA THR A 57 29.70 3.07 -31.69
C THR A 57 30.97 3.88 -31.40
N ALA A 58 31.24 4.93 -32.18
CA ALA A 58 32.40 5.80 -31.97
C ALA A 58 32.28 6.59 -30.66
N SER A 59 31.09 7.07 -30.31
CA SER A 59 30.81 7.82 -29.08
C SER A 59 30.92 6.93 -27.84
N GLU A 60 30.40 5.71 -27.92
CA GLU A 60 30.56 4.70 -26.87
C GLU A 60 32.04 4.35 -26.63
N SER A 61 32.79 4.16 -27.71
CA SER A 61 34.23 3.89 -27.67
C SER A 61 35.00 5.06 -27.06
N LEU A 62 34.65 6.30 -27.42
CA LEU A 62 35.24 7.50 -26.82
C LEU A 62 34.97 7.58 -25.32
N ARG A 63 33.71 7.36 -24.91
CA ARG A 63 33.31 7.34 -23.50
C ARG A 63 34.09 6.28 -22.72
N ALA A 64 34.19 5.06 -23.24
CA ALA A 64 34.94 3.99 -22.61
C ALA A 64 36.42 4.36 -22.46
N LEU A 65 37.03 4.97 -23.49
CA LEU A 65 38.41 5.43 -23.45
C LEU A 65 38.61 6.53 -22.40
N ILE A 66 37.73 7.53 -22.33
CA ILE A 66 37.80 8.60 -21.32
C ILE A 66 37.69 8.01 -19.92
N LEU A 67 36.70 7.16 -19.66
CA LEU A 67 36.50 6.53 -18.34
C LEU A 67 37.70 5.65 -17.94
N ALA A 68 38.26 4.91 -18.88
CA ALA A 68 39.47 4.11 -18.64
C ALA A 68 40.68 4.98 -18.27
N GLN A 69 40.90 6.11 -18.97
CA GLN A 69 41.98 7.04 -18.64
C GLN A 69 41.77 7.73 -17.28
N LEU A 70 40.52 8.05 -16.93
CA LEU A 70 40.19 8.66 -15.64
C LEU A 70 40.39 7.70 -14.46
N SER A 71 40.27 6.38 -14.66
CA SER A 71 40.48 5.39 -13.60
C SER A 71 41.87 5.45 -12.95
N GLY A 72 42.88 5.89 -13.71
CA GLY A 72 44.26 6.08 -13.23
C GLY A 72 44.61 7.51 -12.83
N ALA A 73 43.67 8.45 -12.97
CA ALA A 73 43.90 9.85 -12.66
C ALA A 73 43.89 10.08 -11.14
N ARG A 74 44.73 11.02 -10.67
CA ARG A 74 44.68 11.48 -9.28
C ARG A 74 43.36 12.21 -9.06
N PRO A 75 42.48 11.77 -8.14
CA PRO A 75 41.28 12.51 -7.82
C PRO A 75 41.67 13.88 -7.25
N LEU A 76 41.08 14.93 -7.79
CA LEU A 76 41.22 16.28 -7.25
C LEU A 76 40.00 16.57 -6.38
N GLN A 77 40.23 16.96 -5.13
CA GLN A 77 39.14 17.34 -4.24
C GLN A 77 38.46 18.61 -4.74
N PRO A 78 37.12 18.72 -4.64
CA PRO A 78 36.39 19.91 -5.09
C PRO A 78 36.94 21.22 -4.50
N ALA A 79 37.36 21.20 -3.24
CA ALA A 79 37.96 22.37 -2.58
C ALA A 79 39.29 22.78 -3.22
N GLY A 80 40.16 21.81 -3.54
CA GLY A 80 41.43 22.05 -4.22
C GLY A 80 41.23 22.59 -5.64
N ILE A 81 40.27 22.02 -6.40
CA ILE A 81 39.89 22.54 -7.73
C ILE A 81 39.38 23.97 -7.62
N ALA A 82 38.50 24.26 -6.65
CA ALA A 82 37.97 25.60 -6.45
C ALA A 82 39.07 26.62 -6.14
N ALA A 83 40.05 26.26 -5.29
CA ALA A 83 41.20 27.11 -4.98
C ALA A 83 42.10 27.34 -6.21
N GLN A 84 42.40 26.29 -6.98
CA GLN A 84 43.15 26.40 -8.24
C GLN A 84 42.43 27.28 -9.27
N LEU A 85 41.11 27.10 -9.42
CA LEU A 85 40.30 27.92 -10.32
C LEU A 85 40.30 29.38 -9.90
N ARG A 86 40.15 29.68 -8.60
CA ARG A 86 40.25 31.07 -8.09
C ARG A 86 41.60 31.69 -8.43
N MET A 87 42.69 30.95 -8.21
CA MET A 87 44.04 31.40 -8.55
C MET A 87 44.16 31.71 -10.05
N TYR A 88 43.68 30.83 -10.93
CA TYR A 88 43.73 31.07 -12.39
C TYR A 88 42.84 32.22 -12.83
N VAL A 89 41.63 32.35 -12.27
CA VAL A 89 40.72 33.45 -12.58
C VAL A 89 41.32 34.80 -12.16
N GLU A 90 41.90 34.89 -10.97
CA GLU A 90 42.55 36.13 -10.52
C GLU A 90 43.75 36.47 -11.39
N LEU A 91 44.57 35.47 -11.76
CA LEU A 91 45.70 35.67 -12.67
C LEU A 91 45.25 36.21 -14.03
N VAL A 92 44.17 35.66 -14.61
CA VAL A 92 43.65 36.11 -15.90
C VAL A 92 43.02 37.51 -15.81
N GLN A 93 42.32 37.82 -14.72
CA GLN A 93 41.64 39.11 -14.56
C GLN A 93 42.59 40.26 -14.20
N THR A 94 43.63 39.98 -13.43
CA THR A 94 44.51 41.01 -12.87
C THR A 94 45.91 41.03 -13.48
N GLU A 95 46.23 40.02 -14.30
CA GLU A 95 47.58 39.75 -14.85
C GLU A 95 48.66 39.61 -13.76
N ARG A 96 48.25 39.35 -12.51
CA ARG A 96 49.13 39.22 -11.35
C ARG A 96 48.96 37.86 -10.69
N PHE A 97 50.09 37.28 -10.31
CA PHE A 97 50.11 36.04 -9.56
C PHE A 97 50.05 36.30 -8.06
N SER A 98 48.96 35.90 -7.41
CA SER A 98 48.82 35.98 -5.95
C SER A 98 49.47 34.77 -5.28
N GLY A 99 50.62 35.01 -4.63
CA GLY A 99 51.30 33.97 -3.86
C GLY A 99 50.46 33.42 -2.71
N ALA A 100 49.50 34.19 -2.19
CA ALA A 100 48.58 33.75 -1.16
C ALA A 100 47.58 32.70 -1.69
N LEU A 101 47.00 32.93 -2.87
CA LEU A 101 46.10 31.96 -3.51
C LEU A 101 46.84 30.71 -3.97
N ALA A 102 48.08 30.86 -4.46
CA ALA A 102 48.92 29.73 -4.82
C ALA A 102 49.22 28.85 -3.60
N LYS A 103 49.51 29.47 -2.46
CA LYS A 103 49.69 28.79 -1.17
C LYS A 103 48.40 28.08 -0.74
N GLU A 104 47.25 28.73 -0.81
CA GLU A 104 45.95 28.11 -0.46
C GLU A 104 45.64 26.90 -1.35
N ALA A 105 45.81 27.03 -2.67
CA ALA A 105 45.59 25.95 -3.63
C ALA A 105 46.53 24.76 -3.39
N PHE A 106 47.79 25.02 -3.05
CA PHE A 106 48.75 24.01 -2.66
C PHE A 106 48.35 23.32 -1.35
N GLU A 107 48.03 24.09 -0.31
CA GLU A 107 47.61 23.58 0.99
C GLU A 107 46.38 22.67 0.90
N GLU A 108 45.36 23.06 0.11
CA GLU A 108 44.16 22.26 -0.13
C GLU A 108 44.45 21.00 -0.95
N SER A 109 45.39 21.06 -1.89
CA SER A 109 45.85 19.89 -2.65
C SER A 109 46.50 18.86 -1.72
N GLU A 110 47.35 19.29 -0.78
CA GLU A 110 47.98 18.39 0.19
C GLU A 110 46.95 17.78 1.15
N ILE A 111 45.98 18.57 1.64
CA ILE A 111 44.86 18.06 2.45
C ILE A 111 44.11 16.98 1.70
N GLY A 112 43.75 17.23 0.44
CA GLY A 112 43.01 16.26 -0.37
C GLY A 112 43.76 14.95 -0.55
N THR A 113 45.08 15.04 -0.76
CA THR A 113 45.95 13.88 -0.96
C THR A 113 46.01 12.99 0.27
N LEU A 114 46.20 13.61 1.44
CA LEU A 114 46.22 12.90 2.71
C LEU A 114 44.84 12.31 3.03
N CYS A 115 43.75 13.04 2.81
CA CYS A 115 42.41 12.50 2.99
C CYS A 115 42.09 11.32 2.07
N ASP A 116 42.54 11.36 0.81
CA ASP A 116 42.35 10.26 -0.13
C ASP A 116 43.25 9.07 0.18
N HIS A 117 44.46 9.31 0.68
CA HIS A 117 45.31 8.25 1.25
C HIS A 117 44.62 7.57 2.42
N PHE A 118 44.10 8.34 3.38
CA PHE A 118 43.33 7.82 4.51
C PHE A 118 42.13 7.00 4.05
N SER A 119 41.31 7.52 3.14
CA SER A 119 40.12 6.80 2.66
C SER A 119 40.47 5.48 1.97
N ARG A 120 41.54 5.45 1.17
CA ARG A 120 42.03 4.22 0.52
C ARG A 120 42.59 3.23 1.53
N ALA A 121 43.42 3.67 2.46
CA ALA A 121 43.98 2.84 3.52
C ALA A 121 42.86 2.24 4.39
N ALA A 122 41.92 3.07 4.85
CA ALA A 122 40.77 2.63 5.62
C ALA A 122 39.90 1.62 4.86
N THR A 123 39.68 1.83 3.55
CA THR A 123 38.92 0.89 2.71
C THR A 123 39.66 -0.43 2.54
N ALA A 124 40.98 -0.39 2.32
CA ALA A 124 41.80 -1.59 2.17
C ALA A 124 41.84 -2.43 3.45
N LEU A 125 41.92 -1.78 4.62
CA LEU A 125 41.91 -2.42 5.93
C LEU A 125 40.52 -2.94 6.34
N ALA A 126 39.46 -2.18 6.06
CA ALA A 126 38.09 -2.56 6.40
C ALA A 126 37.55 -3.67 5.48
N GLY A 127 38.04 -3.78 4.24
CA GLY A 127 37.53 -4.70 3.23
C GLY A 127 36.19 -4.24 2.64
N PRO A 128 35.44 -5.16 1.98
CA PRO A 128 34.16 -4.83 1.38
C PRO A 128 33.12 -4.47 2.43
N LEU A 129 32.27 -3.48 2.12
CA LEU A 129 31.16 -3.10 2.98
C LEU A 129 30.00 -4.12 2.88
N PRO A 130 29.21 -4.31 3.96
CA PRO A 130 29.41 -3.73 5.28
C PRO A 130 30.52 -4.44 6.06
N SER A 131 31.31 -3.65 6.79
CA SER A 131 32.46 -4.12 7.57
C SER A 131 32.27 -3.88 9.06
N LEU A 132 32.63 -4.89 9.87
CA LEU A 132 32.64 -4.85 11.33
C LEU A 132 33.92 -4.21 11.90
N THR A 133 35.00 -4.22 11.11
CA THR A 133 36.32 -3.71 11.50
C THR A 133 36.54 -2.28 11.04
N LEU A 134 35.50 -1.57 10.60
CA LEU A 134 35.62 -0.21 10.06
C LEU A 134 36.21 0.77 11.09
N GLN A 135 35.85 0.66 12.37
CA GLN A 135 36.37 1.55 13.40
C GLN A 135 37.86 1.31 13.67
N SER A 136 38.30 0.05 13.76
CA SER A 136 39.73 -0.29 13.90
C SER A 136 40.52 0.10 12.65
N ALA A 137 39.93 -0.06 11.45
CA ALA A 137 40.54 0.36 10.20
C ALA A 137 40.76 1.89 10.15
N PHE A 138 39.87 2.70 10.74
CA PHE A 138 40.10 4.14 10.86
C PHE A 138 41.27 4.47 11.78
N GLU A 139 41.39 3.77 12.92
CA GLU A 139 42.47 4.01 13.89
C GLU A 139 43.83 3.65 13.29
N GLU A 140 43.91 2.52 12.59
CA GLU A 140 45.12 2.07 11.92
C GLU A 140 45.48 2.97 10.70
N ALA A 141 44.49 3.36 9.90
CA ALA A 141 44.72 4.29 8.79
C ALA A 141 45.15 5.70 9.27
N LEU A 142 44.67 6.15 10.44
CA LEU A 142 45.14 7.40 11.05
C LEU A 142 46.59 7.27 11.53
N GLN A 143 46.98 6.13 12.09
CA GLN A 143 48.36 5.88 12.51
C GLN A 143 49.33 5.87 11.32
N ASP A 144 48.96 5.22 10.21
CA ASP A 144 49.73 5.24 8.96
C ASP A 144 49.88 6.67 8.41
N LEU A 145 48.80 7.46 8.45
CA LEU A 145 48.80 8.83 7.97
C LEU A 145 49.65 9.79 8.82
N GLU A 146 49.80 9.54 10.12
CA GLU A 146 50.48 10.45 11.04
C GLU A 146 51.95 10.69 10.66
N GLY A 147 52.63 9.69 10.09
CA GLY A 147 53.99 9.83 9.55
C GLY A 147 54.05 10.78 8.37
N GLN A 148 53.13 10.64 7.42
CA GLN A 148 53.02 11.52 6.25
C GLN A 148 52.63 12.94 6.65
N ARG A 149 51.67 13.08 7.57
CA ARG A 149 51.25 14.37 8.13
C ARG A 149 52.45 15.15 8.68
N LYS A 150 53.28 14.53 9.51
CA LYS A 150 54.47 15.17 10.10
C LYS A 150 55.47 15.58 9.02
N ALA A 151 55.76 14.68 8.08
CA ALA A 151 56.67 14.97 6.97
C ALA A 151 56.19 16.17 6.11
N THR A 152 54.90 16.24 5.78
CA THR A 152 54.32 17.36 5.02
C THR A 152 54.36 18.67 5.81
N VAL A 153 54.05 18.64 7.11
CA VAL A 153 54.11 19.84 7.97
C VAL A 153 55.55 20.36 8.08
N GLU A 154 56.53 19.48 8.27
CA GLU A 154 57.94 19.83 8.36
C GLU A 154 58.49 20.35 7.03
N ALA A 155 58.18 19.69 5.91
CA ALA A 155 58.68 20.05 4.58
C ALA A 155 58.16 21.41 4.08
N PHE A 156 56.90 21.75 4.39
CA PHE A 156 56.25 22.95 3.87
C PHE A 156 55.98 24.02 4.93
N HIS A 157 56.46 23.83 6.16
CA HIS A 157 56.28 24.75 7.30
C HIS A 157 54.81 25.15 7.52
N LEU A 158 53.91 24.16 7.49
CA LEU A 158 52.47 24.39 7.55
C LEU A 158 52.01 24.74 8.98
N GLY A 159 51.10 25.70 9.07
CA GLY A 159 50.57 26.19 10.35
C GLY A 159 49.51 25.29 10.98
N SER A 160 49.10 25.62 12.21
CA SER A 160 48.06 24.89 12.95
C SER A 160 46.69 24.92 12.26
N ASP A 161 46.37 25.96 11.49
CA ASP A 161 45.11 26.06 10.76
C ASP A 161 45.01 25.08 9.59
N TRP A 162 46.13 24.74 8.96
CA TRP A 162 46.18 23.67 7.97
C TRP A 162 45.85 22.32 8.61
N SER A 163 46.46 22.02 9.76
CA SER A 163 46.18 20.80 10.52
C SER A 163 44.69 20.68 10.91
N LYS A 164 44.06 21.77 11.36
CA LYS A 164 42.62 21.78 11.69
C LYS A 164 41.74 21.49 10.47
N ARG A 165 42.11 21.99 9.29
CA ARG A 165 41.38 21.71 8.04
C ARG A 165 41.54 20.25 7.62
N LEU A 166 42.75 19.69 7.73
CA LEU A 166 42.99 18.26 7.52
C LEU A 166 42.12 17.41 8.46
N ASP A 167 42.13 17.68 9.77
CA ASP A 167 41.34 16.93 10.75
C ASP A 167 39.82 16.99 10.44
N ARG A 168 39.33 18.13 9.93
CA ARG A 168 37.94 18.27 9.48
C ARG A 168 37.66 17.38 8.26
N CYS A 169 38.57 17.35 7.30
CA CYS A 169 38.45 16.53 6.11
C CYS A 169 38.47 15.02 6.46
N LEU A 170 39.36 14.60 7.36
CA LEU A 170 39.43 13.21 7.84
C LEU A 170 38.13 12.78 8.56
N ARG A 171 37.57 13.64 9.43
CA ARG A 171 36.28 13.37 10.08
C ARG A 171 35.14 13.25 9.08
N ALA A 172 35.07 14.15 8.11
CA ALA A 172 34.06 14.08 7.05
C ALA A 172 34.15 12.76 6.26
N LYS A 173 35.37 12.25 5.99
CA LYS A 173 35.56 10.94 5.35
C LYS A 173 35.17 9.77 6.24
N GLN A 174 35.46 9.82 7.54
CA GLN A 174 34.99 8.81 8.49
C GLN A 174 33.45 8.75 8.53
N ASP A 175 32.79 9.90 8.59
CA ASP A 175 31.33 9.99 8.64
C ASP A 175 30.70 9.51 7.31
N GLU A 176 31.27 9.88 6.16
CA GLU A 176 30.87 9.37 4.84
C GLU A 176 30.94 7.84 4.77
N MET A 177 32.05 7.24 5.23
CA MET A 177 32.23 5.79 5.21
C MET A 177 31.33 5.08 6.23
N ARG A 178 31.10 5.66 7.41
CA ARG A 178 30.13 5.13 8.40
C ARG A 178 28.72 5.14 7.85
N GLN A 179 28.32 6.22 7.18
CA GLN A 179 27.01 6.33 6.54
C GLN A 179 26.84 5.26 5.46
N LYS A 180 27.81 5.10 4.55
CA LYS A 180 27.77 4.05 3.53
C LYS A 180 27.71 2.65 4.14
N ASN A 181 28.48 2.39 5.19
CA ASN A 181 28.44 1.11 5.90
C ASN A 181 27.05 0.83 6.50
N ALA A 182 26.43 1.83 7.14
CA ALA A 182 25.09 1.74 7.70
C ALA A 182 24.01 1.51 6.63
N GLU A 183 24.11 2.19 5.49
CA GLU A 183 23.23 2.01 4.33
C GLU A 183 23.34 0.58 3.78
N GLU A 184 24.54 0.05 3.61
CA GLU A 184 24.76 -1.33 3.16
C GLU A 184 24.21 -2.37 4.15
N VAL A 185 24.38 -2.15 5.46
CA VAL A 185 23.74 -3.00 6.50
C VAL A 185 22.22 -2.97 6.35
N LEU A 186 21.63 -1.78 6.14
CA LEU A 186 20.19 -1.65 5.94
C LEU A 186 19.73 -2.38 4.68
N VAL A 187 20.44 -2.25 3.56
CA VAL A 187 20.12 -2.94 2.31
C VAL A 187 20.14 -4.46 2.50
N ARG A 188 21.17 -5.00 3.16
CA ARG A 188 21.25 -6.43 3.49
C ARG A 188 20.11 -6.88 4.40
N TRP A 189 19.79 -6.10 5.42
CA TRP A 189 18.67 -6.38 6.31
C TRP A 189 17.32 -6.37 5.55
N GLN A 190 17.10 -5.39 4.68
CA GLN A 190 15.89 -5.29 3.86
C GLN A 190 15.75 -6.47 2.90
N ALA A 191 16.87 -6.93 2.31
CA ALA A 191 16.89 -8.12 1.47
C ALA A 191 16.53 -9.39 2.26
N ALA A 192 17.11 -9.57 3.45
CA ALA A 192 16.75 -10.68 4.34
C ALA A 192 15.28 -10.60 4.80
N ALA A 193 14.79 -9.39 5.09
CA ALA A 193 13.39 -9.17 5.45
C ALA A 193 12.42 -9.51 4.31
N ARG A 194 12.78 -9.23 3.05
CA ARG A 194 12.02 -9.68 1.87
C ARG A 194 11.97 -11.20 1.79
N GLY A 195 13.11 -11.88 1.97
CA GLY A 195 13.15 -13.35 1.99
C GLY A 195 12.20 -13.94 3.05
N VAL A 196 12.21 -13.38 4.27
CA VAL A 196 11.28 -13.78 5.34
C VAL A 196 9.81 -13.55 4.95
N ALA A 197 9.51 -12.48 4.21
CA ALA A 197 8.16 -12.15 3.75
C ALA A 197 7.70 -12.98 2.53
N GLU A 198 8.63 -13.60 1.79
CA GLU A 198 8.34 -14.53 0.69
C GLU A 198 8.14 -15.95 1.20
N GLU A 199 8.94 -16.39 2.17
CA GLU A 199 8.85 -17.73 2.77
C GLU A 199 7.80 -17.83 3.89
N GLY A 200 7.44 -16.71 4.51
CA GLY A 200 6.52 -16.63 5.65
C GLY A 200 5.04 -16.62 5.27
N GLY A 201 4.19 -17.05 6.20
CA GLY A 201 2.73 -16.81 6.10
C GLY A 201 2.37 -15.32 6.24
N CYS A 202 1.08 -14.98 6.18
CA CYS A 202 0.60 -13.58 6.15
C CYS A 202 1.10 -12.68 7.30
N PHE A 203 1.57 -13.26 8.41
CA PHE A 203 2.10 -12.56 9.58
C PHE A 203 3.53 -13.02 9.87
N PHE A 204 4.50 -12.15 9.60
CA PHE A 204 5.94 -12.44 9.78
C PHE A 204 6.69 -11.37 10.56
N LEU A 205 6.02 -10.33 11.04
CA LEU A 205 6.64 -9.26 11.84
C LEU A 205 7.39 -9.79 13.08
N GLY A 206 6.89 -10.85 13.72
CA GLY A 206 7.58 -11.51 14.85
C GLY A 206 8.91 -12.17 14.47
N ARG A 207 9.08 -12.64 13.23
CA ARG A 207 10.37 -13.12 12.72
C ARG A 207 11.31 -11.96 12.39
N LEU A 208 10.77 -10.87 11.84
CA LEU A 208 11.54 -9.67 11.55
C LEU A 208 12.10 -8.99 12.81
N THR A 209 11.40 -9.06 13.94
CA THR A 209 11.95 -8.52 15.21
C THR A 209 13.10 -9.37 15.75
N VAL A 210 13.11 -10.68 15.52
CA VAL A 210 14.26 -11.55 15.84
C VAL A 210 15.43 -11.22 14.91
N LEU A 211 15.17 -11.13 13.61
CA LEU A 211 16.18 -10.74 12.61
C LEU A 211 16.79 -9.37 12.91
N LEU A 212 15.98 -8.41 13.36
CA LEU A 212 16.45 -7.09 13.78
C LEU A 212 17.43 -7.20 14.97
N LYS A 213 17.12 -8.02 15.98
CA LYS A 213 18.02 -8.25 17.13
C LYS A 213 19.33 -8.92 16.71
N GLU A 214 19.28 -9.87 15.78
CA GLU A 214 20.47 -10.52 15.23
C GLU A 214 21.39 -9.49 14.55
N TYR A 215 20.83 -8.62 13.69
CA TYR A 215 21.62 -7.59 13.02
C TYR A 215 22.18 -6.53 13.99
N VAL A 216 21.45 -6.17 15.04
CA VAL A 216 21.98 -5.33 16.12
C VAL A 216 23.16 -6.01 16.81
N ALA A 217 23.06 -7.31 17.11
CA ALA A 217 24.14 -8.06 17.75
C ALA A 217 25.38 -8.22 16.83
N THR A 218 25.17 -8.40 15.52
CA THR A 218 26.26 -8.56 14.55
C THR A 218 26.94 -7.24 14.21
N TYR A 219 26.18 -6.22 13.83
CA TYR A 219 26.71 -4.97 13.26
C TYR A 219 26.83 -3.83 14.27
N GLY A 220 26.27 -3.98 15.48
CA GLY A 220 26.46 -3.06 16.60
C GLY A 220 26.21 -1.59 16.22
N GLN A 221 27.27 -0.78 16.27
CA GLN A 221 27.21 0.66 15.98
C GLN A 221 26.82 1.00 14.53
N ALA A 222 27.15 0.14 13.56
CA ALA A 222 26.78 0.38 12.16
C ALA A 222 25.26 0.29 11.94
N PHE A 223 24.55 -0.46 12.79
CA PHE A 223 23.10 -0.53 12.80
C PHE A 223 22.53 0.36 13.89
N SER A 224 22.79 1.67 13.77
CA SER A 224 22.39 2.69 14.74
C SER A 224 20.87 2.78 14.92
N HIS A 225 20.42 3.47 15.98
CA HIS A 225 18.98 3.63 16.26
C HIS A 225 18.21 4.29 15.10
N ALA A 226 18.84 5.19 14.34
CA ALA A 226 18.22 5.81 13.17
C ALA A 226 17.97 4.77 12.06
N VAL A 227 18.94 3.89 11.81
CA VAL A 227 18.83 2.82 10.81
C VAL A 227 17.85 1.75 11.28
N GLN A 228 17.84 1.41 12.56
CA GLN A 228 16.85 0.51 13.15
C GLN A 228 15.43 1.04 12.97
N LYS A 229 15.21 2.34 13.14
CA LYS A 229 13.91 2.96 12.90
C LYS A 229 13.48 2.79 11.43
N GLN A 230 14.39 3.08 10.48
CA GLN A 230 14.12 2.86 9.05
C GLN A 230 13.82 1.39 8.73
N ALA A 231 14.52 0.45 9.37
CA ALA A 231 14.26 -0.97 9.24
C ALA A 231 12.85 -1.34 9.76
N VAL A 232 12.45 -0.82 10.93
CA VAL A 232 11.10 -1.04 11.49
C VAL A 232 9.99 -0.45 10.61
N ASP A 233 10.21 0.76 10.07
CA ASP A 233 9.28 1.40 9.14
C ASP A 233 9.13 0.57 7.87
N TYR A 234 10.23 0.06 7.33
CA TYR A 234 10.25 -0.85 6.18
C TYR A 234 9.55 -2.18 6.48
N ALA A 235 9.81 -2.82 7.63
CA ALA A 235 9.10 -4.04 8.05
C ALA A 235 7.59 -3.82 8.14
N SER A 236 7.18 -2.69 8.70
CA SER A 236 5.76 -2.33 8.85
C SER A 236 5.10 -2.13 7.49
N ALA A 237 5.79 -1.49 6.55
CA ALA A 237 5.33 -1.34 5.18
C ALA A 237 5.22 -2.69 4.46
N LEU A 238 6.22 -3.57 4.62
CA LEU A 238 6.24 -4.90 4.03
C LEU A 238 5.14 -5.82 4.60
N GLN A 239 4.88 -5.76 5.90
CA GLN A 239 3.77 -6.46 6.53
C GLN A 239 2.42 -5.94 6.02
N ARG A 240 2.29 -4.63 5.82
CA ARG A 240 1.06 -4.02 5.27
C ARG A 240 0.79 -4.49 3.85
N THR A 241 1.80 -4.47 2.96
CA THR A 241 1.62 -4.91 1.56
C THR A 241 1.25 -6.39 1.50
N ARG A 242 1.93 -7.24 2.28
CA ARG A 242 1.61 -8.67 2.33
C ARG A 242 0.23 -8.97 2.90
N LEU A 243 -0.21 -8.28 3.95
CA LEU A 243 -1.56 -8.50 4.50
C LEU A 243 -2.66 -8.21 3.47
N VAL A 244 -2.49 -7.18 2.64
CA VAL A 244 -3.45 -6.84 1.59
C VAL A 244 -3.54 -7.94 0.52
N GLU A 245 -2.44 -8.63 0.23
CA GLU A 245 -2.41 -9.73 -0.75
C GLU A 245 -2.92 -11.05 -0.17
N CYS A 246 -2.56 -11.33 1.08
CA CYS A 246 -2.76 -12.62 1.70
C CYS A 246 -4.11 -12.79 2.40
N VAL A 247 -4.67 -11.75 3.04
CA VAL A 247 -5.91 -11.85 3.80
C VAL A 247 -7.11 -11.66 2.89
N ARG A 248 -7.90 -12.72 2.75
CA ARG A 248 -9.09 -12.79 1.90
C ARG A 248 -10.36 -12.81 2.75
N LEU A 249 -11.51 -12.53 2.14
CA LEU A 249 -12.81 -12.59 2.81
C LEU A 249 -13.07 -13.96 3.45
N ARG A 250 -12.62 -15.05 2.81
CA ARG A 250 -12.68 -16.41 3.33
C ARG A 250 -12.06 -16.58 4.71
N ASP A 251 -10.96 -15.88 4.99
CA ASP A 251 -10.23 -16.03 6.24
C ASP A 251 -11.02 -15.46 7.43
N PHE A 252 -11.96 -14.53 7.16
CA PHE A 252 -12.92 -14.02 8.14
C PHE A 252 -14.20 -14.85 8.21
N LEU A 253 -14.68 -15.38 7.08
CA LEU A 253 -15.94 -16.12 7.00
C LEU A 253 -15.83 -17.56 7.52
N VAL A 254 -14.71 -18.25 7.26
CA VAL A 254 -14.51 -19.66 7.65
C VAL A 254 -14.68 -19.88 9.17
N PRO A 255 -14.11 -19.04 10.05
CA PRO A 255 -14.32 -19.15 11.49
C PRO A 255 -15.77 -18.94 11.95
N LEU A 256 -16.53 -18.14 11.19
CA LEU A 256 -17.92 -17.79 11.48
C LEU A 256 -18.92 -18.77 10.86
N ALA A 257 -18.53 -19.52 9.83
CA ALA A 257 -19.40 -20.45 9.12
C ALA A 257 -20.11 -21.45 10.06
N PRO A 258 -19.45 -22.08 11.04
CA PRO A 258 -20.13 -23.00 11.97
C PRO A 258 -21.21 -22.32 12.83
N TRP A 259 -21.07 -21.03 13.10
CA TRP A 259 -22.03 -20.24 13.88
C TRP A 259 -23.26 -19.84 13.05
N LEU A 260 -23.06 -19.56 11.77
CA LEU A 260 -24.13 -19.24 10.81
C LEU A 260 -24.85 -20.49 10.30
N ALA A 261 -24.18 -21.65 10.32
CA ALA A 261 -24.76 -22.92 9.89
C ALA A 261 -26.02 -23.28 10.70
N TRP A 262 -26.02 -23.10 12.03
CA TRP A 262 -27.18 -23.49 12.85
C TRP A 262 -28.44 -22.64 12.59
N PRO A 263 -28.41 -21.30 12.54
CA PRO A 263 -29.57 -20.50 12.16
C PRO A 263 -30.17 -20.90 10.81
N VAL A 264 -29.33 -21.17 9.82
CA VAL A 264 -29.74 -21.62 8.49
C VAL A 264 -30.38 -23.02 8.57
N CYS A 265 -29.69 -24.00 9.16
CA CYS A 265 -30.26 -25.33 9.37
C CYS A 265 -31.56 -25.27 10.18
N GLY A 266 -31.60 -24.47 11.24
CA GLY A 266 -32.77 -24.30 12.09
C GLY A 266 -33.97 -23.67 11.38
N PHE A 267 -33.77 -22.87 10.34
CA PHE A 267 -34.84 -22.37 9.48
C PHE A 267 -35.47 -23.50 8.66
N TYR A 268 -34.63 -24.30 7.98
CA TYR A 268 -35.09 -25.41 7.14
C TYR A 268 -35.66 -26.59 7.95
N LEU A 269 -35.17 -26.80 9.17
CA LEU A 269 -35.60 -27.87 10.07
C LEU A 269 -36.94 -27.59 10.79
N ARG A 270 -37.59 -26.42 10.57
CA ARG A 270 -38.86 -26.06 11.24
C ARG A 270 -40.06 -26.91 10.80
N ASP A 271 -40.09 -27.37 9.56
CA ASP A 271 -41.28 -28.04 9.00
C ASP A 271 -41.18 -29.59 9.05
N SER A 272 -39.99 -30.16 8.80
CA SER A 272 -39.65 -31.56 9.12
C SER A 272 -38.16 -31.82 8.87
N LEU A 273 -37.55 -32.80 9.55
CA LEU A 273 -36.11 -33.03 9.47
C LEU A 273 -35.65 -33.53 8.09
N VAL A 274 -36.37 -34.50 7.50
CA VAL A 274 -36.01 -35.08 6.20
C VAL A 274 -36.30 -34.12 5.04
N SER A 275 -37.50 -33.51 5.01
CA SER A 275 -37.85 -32.53 3.97
C SER A 275 -37.01 -31.25 4.09
N GLY A 276 -36.74 -30.82 5.32
CA GLY A 276 -35.89 -29.67 5.61
C GLY A 276 -34.45 -29.85 5.15
N LEU A 277 -33.84 -31.02 5.42
CA LEU A 277 -32.49 -31.33 4.95
C LEU A 277 -32.42 -31.45 3.43
N LEU A 278 -33.43 -32.06 2.80
CA LEU A 278 -33.49 -32.17 1.34
C LEU A 278 -33.67 -30.79 0.68
N SER A 279 -34.53 -29.94 1.24
CA SER A 279 -34.74 -28.57 0.78
C SER A 279 -33.45 -27.74 0.96
N LEU A 280 -32.79 -27.85 2.11
CA LEU A 280 -31.50 -27.20 2.35
C LEU A 280 -30.45 -27.64 1.30
N ALA A 281 -30.34 -28.94 1.02
CA ALA A 281 -29.42 -29.47 0.02
C ALA A 281 -29.72 -28.92 -1.38
N LEU A 282 -30.99 -28.92 -1.80
CA LEU A 282 -31.41 -28.39 -3.09
C LEU A 282 -31.08 -26.89 -3.22
N HIS A 283 -31.45 -26.08 -2.21
CA HIS A 283 -31.15 -24.64 -2.21
C HIS A 283 -29.64 -24.38 -2.20
N THR A 284 -28.86 -25.19 -1.49
CA THR A 284 -27.39 -25.08 -1.47
C THR A 284 -26.80 -25.38 -2.86
N ILE A 285 -27.27 -26.42 -3.55
CA ILE A 285 -26.83 -26.77 -4.90
C ILE A 285 -27.18 -25.66 -5.88
N VAL A 286 -28.41 -25.13 -5.82
CA VAL A 286 -28.86 -24.03 -6.70
C VAL A 286 -28.05 -22.76 -6.44
N LEU A 287 -27.83 -22.39 -5.18
CA LEU A 287 -27.02 -21.23 -4.81
C LEU A 287 -25.55 -21.39 -5.20
N ALA A 288 -24.97 -22.58 -5.03
CA ALA A 288 -23.61 -22.88 -5.45
C ALA A 288 -23.46 -22.83 -6.98
N GLY A 289 -24.46 -23.33 -7.72
CA GLY A 289 -24.52 -23.22 -9.18
C GLY A 289 -24.62 -21.76 -9.64
N LEU A 290 -25.49 -20.97 -9.03
CA LEU A 290 -25.63 -19.53 -9.32
C LEU A 290 -24.32 -18.77 -9.01
N TYR A 291 -23.69 -19.08 -7.88
CA TYR A 291 -22.40 -18.53 -7.50
C TYR A 291 -21.32 -18.85 -8.55
N ALA A 292 -21.20 -20.12 -8.97
CA ALA A 292 -20.22 -20.54 -9.96
C ALA A 292 -20.42 -19.85 -11.33
N VAL A 293 -21.68 -19.70 -11.75
CA VAL A 293 -22.02 -18.98 -12.99
C VAL A 293 -21.66 -17.49 -12.89
N LEU A 294 -22.04 -16.83 -11.79
CA LEU A 294 -21.72 -15.41 -11.58
C LEU A 294 -20.20 -15.17 -11.45
N GLN A 295 -19.47 -16.11 -10.83
CA GLN A 295 -18.01 -16.06 -10.74
C GLN A 295 -17.36 -16.23 -12.12
N PHE A 296 -17.80 -17.20 -12.92
CA PHE A 296 -17.29 -17.42 -14.28
C PHE A 296 -17.52 -16.19 -15.19
N LEU A 297 -18.69 -15.56 -15.06
CA LEU A 297 -19.05 -14.36 -15.81
C LEU A 297 -18.43 -13.06 -15.27
N HIS A 298 -17.65 -13.11 -14.18
CA HIS A 298 -17.06 -11.94 -13.52
C HIS A 298 -18.10 -10.88 -13.09
N GLN A 299 -19.35 -11.30 -12.85
CA GLN A 299 -20.46 -10.42 -12.42
C GLN A 299 -20.74 -10.54 -10.92
N LEU A 300 -19.91 -11.27 -10.19
CA LEU A 300 -20.09 -11.46 -8.75
C LEU A 300 -19.78 -10.14 -8.02
N PRO A 301 -20.72 -9.61 -7.21
CA PRO A 301 -20.44 -8.44 -6.39
C PRO A 301 -19.25 -8.69 -5.45
N PRO A 302 -18.39 -7.70 -5.20
CA PRO A 302 -17.14 -7.92 -4.47
C PRO A 302 -17.32 -8.47 -3.05
N TYR A 303 -18.45 -8.18 -2.40
CA TYR A 303 -18.77 -8.68 -1.06
C TYR A 303 -19.24 -10.15 -1.03
N LEU A 304 -19.51 -10.76 -2.19
CA LEU A 304 -19.82 -12.19 -2.32
C LEU A 304 -18.60 -12.99 -2.78
N ASP A 305 -17.53 -12.33 -3.25
CA ASP A 305 -16.30 -13.00 -3.67
C ASP A 305 -15.49 -13.44 -2.45
N ILE A 306 -15.34 -14.76 -2.31
CA ILE A 306 -14.61 -15.41 -1.21
C ILE A 306 -13.11 -15.02 -1.25
N ASP A 307 -12.58 -14.73 -2.44
CA ASP A 307 -11.20 -14.28 -2.63
C ASP A 307 -11.09 -12.74 -2.69
N TYR A 308 -12.13 -12.01 -2.29
CA TYR A 308 -12.07 -10.56 -2.21
C TYR A 308 -11.02 -10.09 -1.18
N PRO A 309 -10.10 -9.19 -1.57
CA PRO A 309 -9.10 -8.63 -0.66
C PRO A 309 -9.73 -7.54 0.22
N VAL A 310 -10.44 -7.96 1.27
CA VAL A 310 -11.19 -7.07 2.19
C VAL A 310 -10.34 -5.93 2.74
N LEU A 311 -9.08 -6.21 3.05
CA LEU A 311 -8.16 -5.22 3.62
C LEU A 311 -7.73 -4.13 2.62
N ARG A 312 -7.81 -4.40 1.29
CA ARG A 312 -7.55 -3.38 0.26
C ARG A 312 -8.68 -2.35 0.20
N ALA A 313 -9.91 -2.81 0.39
CA ALA A 313 -11.11 -1.99 0.26
C ALA A 313 -11.46 -1.19 1.52
N HIS A 314 -10.98 -1.64 2.69
CA HIS A 314 -11.29 -1.04 3.98
C HIS A 314 -10.02 -0.72 4.79
N PRO A 315 -9.42 0.48 4.61
CA PRO A 315 -8.17 0.85 5.26
C PRO A 315 -8.28 0.90 6.80
N LEU A 316 -9.46 1.19 7.34
CA LEU A 316 -9.70 1.16 8.80
C LEU A 316 -9.53 -0.25 9.40
N LEU A 317 -9.94 -1.29 8.67
CA LEU A 317 -9.74 -2.68 9.08
C LEU A 317 -8.26 -3.06 9.03
N LEU A 318 -7.54 -2.60 8.01
CA LEU A 318 -6.09 -2.80 7.88
C LEU A 318 -5.33 -2.17 9.05
N ASP A 319 -5.67 -0.94 9.44
CA ASP A 319 -5.03 -0.28 10.58
C ASP A 319 -5.33 -0.98 11.91
N LEU A 320 -6.55 -1.52 12.08
CA LEU A 320 -6.91 -2.28 13.27
C LEU A 320 -6.14 -3.61 13.36
N VAL A 321 -5.96 -4.30 12.23
CA VAL A 321 -5.15 -5.52 12.14
C VAL A 321 -3.67 -5.21 12.40
N MET A 322 -3.15 -4.09 11.88
CA MET A 322 -1.76 -3.66 12.08
C MET A 322 -1.47 -3.18 13.52
N ARG A 323 -2.47 -2.68 14.24
CA ARG A 323 -2.35 -2.31 15.67
C ARG A 323 -2.40 -3.51 16.60
N ALA A 324 -2.90 -4.64 16.14
CA ALA A 324 -2.93 -5.84 16.95
C ALA A 324 -1.50 -6.36 17.18
N PRO A 325 -1.19 -6.85 18.39
CA PRO A 325 0.13 -7.37 18.67
C PRO A 325 0.51 -8.47 17.66
N PRO A 326 1.72 -8.46 17.08
CA PRO A 326 2.17 -9.48 16.14
C PRO A 326 2.25 -10.89 16.74
N MET A 327 2.15 -10.98 18.07
CA MET A 327 2.09 -12.23 18.83
C MET A 327 0.69 -12.83 18.91
N VAL A 328 -0.36 -12.15 18.43
CA VAL A 328 -1.72 -12.70 18.43
C VAL A 328 -1.79 -13.81 17.38
N PRO A 329 -2.02 -15.07 17.77
CA PRO A 329 -2.07 -16.17 16.84
C PRO A 329 -3.45 -16.18 16.17
N TRP A 330 -3.68 -15.25 15.23
CA TRP A 330 -4.95 -15.06 14.54
C TRP A 330 -5.53 -16.37 13.99
N ALA A 331 -4.68 -17.19 13.37
CA ALA A 331 -5.06 -18.50 12.87
C ALA A 331 -5.45 -19.49 13.97
N ALA A 332 -4.86 -19.41 15.17
CA ALA A 332 -5.26 -20.25 16.29
C ALA A 332 -6.58 -19.76 16.91
N MET A 333 -6.75 -18.45 17.09
CA MET A 333 -8.02 -17.88 17.57
C MET A 333 -9.18 -18.17 16.62
N ALA A 334 -8.96 -18.00 15.33
CA ALA A 334 -9.90 -18.35 14.28
C ALA A 334 -10.31 -19.83 14.33
N ARG A 335 -9.34 -20.74 14.49
CA ARG A 335 -9.59 -22.18 14.66
C ARG A 335 -10.38 -22.50 15.93
N VAL A 336 -10.04 -21.89 17.06
CA VAL A 336 -10.77 -22.08 18.32
C VAL A 336 -12.22 -21.61 18.18
N LEU A 337 -12.43 -20.42 17.58
CA LEU A 337 -13.77 -19.89 17.33
C LEU A 337 -14.59 -20.83 16.42
N ALA A 338 -13.96 -21.36 15.36
CA ALA A 338 -14.59 -22.33 14.47
C ALA A 338 -14.97 -23.62 15.21
N CYS A 339 -14.06 -24.18 16.00
CA CYS A 339 -14.28 -25.40 16.78
C CYS A 339 -15.41 -25.25 17.81
N VAL A 340 -15.45 -24.11 18.53
CA VAL A 340 -16.53 -23.82 19.48
C VAL A 340 -17.87 -23.69 18.76
N GLY A 341 -17.90 -23.01 17.60
CA GLY A 341 -19.08 -22.91 16.76
C GLY A 341 -19.57 -24.27 16.27
N ALA A 342 -18.64 -25.12 15.81
CA ALA A 342 -18.94 -26.48 15.36
C ALA A 342 -19.49 -27.34 16.50
N ALA A 343 -18.85 -27.32 17.67
CA ALA A 343 -19.31 -28.03 18.87
C ALA A 343 -20.72 -27.58 19.29
N ARG A 344 -20.99 -26.27 19.28
CA ARG A 344 -22.32 -25.71 19.55
C ARG A 344 -23.36 -26.18 18.54
N SER A 345 -23.03 -26.15 17.25
CA SER A 345 -23.94 -26.54 16.19
C SER A 345 -24.23 -28.05 16.23
N LEU A 346 -23.22 -28.89 16.48
CA LEU A 346 -23.36 -30.32 16.71
C LEU A 346 -24.19 -30.63 17.95
N TRP A 347 -23.96 -29.93 19.06
CA TRP A 347 -24.75 -30.09 20.28
C TRP A 347 -26.24 -29.76 20.05
N LYS A 348 -26.53 -28.68 19.32
CA LYS A 348 -27.91 -28.32 18.98
C LYS A 348 -28.56 -29.33 18.04
N LEU A 349 -27.82 -29.81 17.05
CA LEU A 349 -28.29 -30.87 16.15
C LEU A 349 -28.60 -32.16 16.92
N GLY A 350 -27.70 -32.57 17.82
CA GLY A 350 -27.90 -33.71 18.71
C GLY A 350 -29.13 -33.56 19.60
N ARG A 351 -29.37 -32.36 20.16
CA ARG A 351 -30.62 -32.07 20.88
C ARG A 351 -31.85 -32.24 20.00
N CYS A 352 -31.86 -31.72 18.78
CA CYS A 352 -32.98 -31.89 17.86
C CYS A 352 -33.26 -33.37 17.55
N LEU A 353 -32.22 -34.18 17.34
CA LEU A 353 -32.35 -35.62 17.14
C LEU A 353 -32.91 -36.34 18.38
N LEU A 354 -32.48 -35.94 19.59
CA LEU A 354 -33.01 -36.49 20.84
C LEU A 354 -34.48 -36.12 21.08
N TYR A 355 -34.94 -34.95 20.64
CA TYR A 355 -36.36 -34.57 20.71
C TYR A 355 -37.25 -35.39 19.76
N LEU A 356 -36.72 -35.87 18.64
CA LEU A 356 -37.42 -36.78 17.72
C LEU A 356 -37.57 -38.20 18.26
N GLY A 357 -36.64 -38.64 19.11
CA GLY A 357 -36.69 -39.94 19.78
C GLY A 357 -37.69 -40.00 20.95
N ARG A 358 -38.28 -38.88 21.36
CA ARG A 358 -39.33 -38.85 22.37
C ARG A 358 -40.70 -39.03 21.71
N PRO A 359 -41.56 -39.93 22.21
CA PRO A 359 -42.93 -40.06 21.71
C PRO A 359 -43.65 -38.71 21.87
N ALA A 360 -44.48 -38.36 20.89
CA ALA A 360 -45.18 -37.08 20.80
C ALA A 360 -46.10 -36.84 22.01
N GLY A 361 -45.55 -36.31 23.10
CA GLY A 361 -46.25 -35.97 24.32
C GLY A 361 -46.22 -34.45 24.57
N GLN A 362 -47.40 -33.83 24.53
CA GLN A 362 -47.80 -32.49 25.00
C GLN A 362 -47.05 -31.23 24.50
N GLY A 363 -45.76 -31.29 24.15
CA GLY A 363 -44.99 -30.11 23.71
C GLY A 363 -45.31 -29.61 22.30
N HIS A 364 -45.71 -30.51 21.38
CA HIS A 364 -46.06 -30.14 20.00
C HIS A 364 -47.38 -29.38 19.88
N PHE A 365 -48.34 -29.62 20.79
CA PHE A 365 -49.65 -28.96 20.77
C PHE A 365 -49.55 -27.47 21.15
N VAL A 366 -48.73 -27.14 22.15
CA VAL A 366 -48.57 -25.74 22.62
C VAL A 366 -47.82 -24.89 21.58
N GLY A 367 -46.77 -25.43 20.94
CA GLY A 367 -46.05 -24.73 19.88
C GLY A 367 -46.87 -24.55 18.60
N GLN A 368 -47.75 -25.50 18.27
CA GLN A 368 -48.67 -25.36 17.15
C GLN A 368 -49.80 -24.37 17.43
N MET A 369 -50.33 -24.29 18.66
CA MET A 369 -51.31 -23.26 19.04
C MET A 369 -50.74 -21.84 18.95
N VAL A 370 -49.52 -21.61 19.46
CA VAL A 370 -48.88 -20.28 19.38
C VAL A 370 -48.60 -19.89 17.92
N ASN A 371 -48.18 -20.83 17.07
CA ASN A 371 -47.99 -20.58 15.65
C ASN A 371 -49.33 -20.30 14.93
N LEU A 372 -50.40 -21.00 15.31
CA LEU A 372 -51.73 -20.73 14.78
C LEU A 372 -52.22 -19.34 15.19
N GLU A 373 -52.05 -18.96 16.45
CA GLU A 373 -52.42 -17.64 16.98
C GLU A 373 -51.64 -16.52 16.28
N LEU A 374 -50.34 -16.70 16.04
CA LEU A 374 -49.52 -15.75 15.30
C LEU A 374 -49.94 -15.64 13.83
N LYS A 375 -50.25 -16.77 13.17
CA LYS A 375 -50.78 -16.77 11.80
C LYS A 375 -52.16 -16.11 11.72
N LEU A 376 -53.03 -16.34 12.70
CA LEU A 376 -54.38 -15.76 12.77
C LEU A 376 -54.31 -14.26 13.03
N ASN A 377 -53.45 -13.81 13.94
CA ASN A 377 -53.18 -12.39 14.18
C ASN A 377 -52.53 -11.70 12.96
N ALA A 378 -51.63 -12.37 12.24
CA ALA A 378 -51.04 -11.83 11.03
C ALA A 378 -52.08 -11.71 9.89
N LEU A 379 -52.98 -12.70 9.74
CA LEU A 379 -54.08 -12.65 8.78
C LEU A 379 -55.10 -11.56 9.14
N LEU A 380 -55.44 -11.39 10.43
CA LEU A 380 -56.30 -10.32 10.93
C LEU A 380 -55.69 -8.94 10.71
N LYS A 381 -54.38 -8.78 10.93
CA LYS A 381 -53.67 -7.52 10.65
C LYS A 381 -53.58 -7.23 9.16
N ARG A 382 -53.43 -8.26 8.33
CA ARG A 382 -53.43 -8.13 6.87
C ARG A 382 -54.82 -7.76 6.33
N SER A 383 -55.89 -8.35 6.86
CA SER A 383 -57.26 -7.98 6.48
C SER A 383 -57.62 -6.57 6.95
N GLU A 384 -57.20 -6.17 8.16
CA GLU A 384 -57.32 -4.80 8.65
C GLU A 384 -56.60 -3.80 7.72
N ALA A 385 -55.38 -4.12 7.29
CA ALA A 385 -54.60 -3.26 6.40
C ALA A 385 -55.25 -3.15 5.00
N MET A 386 -55.71 -4.27 4.43
CA MET A 386 -56.41 -4.27 3.14
C MET A 386 -57.71 -3.46 3.20
N PHE A 387 -58.48 -3.61 4.29
CA PHE A 387 -59.72 -2.84 4.47
C PHE A 387 -59.44 -1.32 4.56
N LYS A 388 -58.44 -0.90 5.34
CA LYS A 388 -58.03 0.52 5.42
C LYS A 388 -57.58 1.04 4.06
N GLN A 389 -56.85 0.23 3.30
CA GLN A 389 -56.40 0.59 1.96
C GLN A 389 -57.58 0.75 0.99
N GLU A 390 -58.53 -0.19 0.95
CA GLU A 390 -59.71 -0.09 0.10
C GLU A 390 -60.60 1.11 0.47
N LEU A 391 -60.72 1.43 1.76
CA LEU A 391 -61.46 2.59 2.23
C LEU A 391 -60.80 3.90 1.82
N VAL A 392 -59.46 3.99 1.91
CA VAL A 392 -58.70 5.17 1.46
C VAL A 392 -58.76 5.31 -0.06
N VAL A 393 -58.61 4.23 -0.81
CA VAL A 393 -58.70 4.24 -2.28
C VAL A 393 -60.09 4.69 -2.73
N ALA A 394 -61.15 4.16 -2.13
CA ALA A 394 -62.51 4.57 -2.48
C ALA A 394 -62.83 6.02 -2.06
N ALA A 395 -62.23 6.53 -0.98
CA ALA A 395 -62.34 7.93 -0.57
C ALA A 395 -61.56 8.88 -1.49
N LEU A 396 -60.38 8.47 -1.97
CA LEU A 396 -59.59 9.23 -2.95
C LEU A 396 -60.29 9.25 -4.32
N ASP A 397 -60.80 8.11 -4.78
CA ASP A 397 -61.65 8.02 -5.99
C ASP A 397 -62.86 8.95 -5.89
N ALA A 398 -63.51 9.01 -4.72
CA ALA A 398 -64.63 9.92 -4.51
C ALA A 398 -64.20 11.40 -4.60
N SER A 399 -63.03 11.74 -4.05
CA SER A 399 -62.46 13.10 -4.11
C SER A 399 -62.13 13.52 -5.54
N GLU A 400 -61.44 12.66 -6.29
CA GLU A 400 -61.03 12.92 -7.67
C GLU A 400 -62.25 13.08 -8.61
N ARG A 401 -63.31 12.29 -8.38
CA ARG A 401 -64.58 12.41 -9.12
C ARG A 401 -65.37 13.66 -8.76
N LEU A 402 -65.19 14.18 -7.54
CA LEU A 402 -65.78 15.44 -7.10
C LEU A 402 -65.05 16.65 -7.72
N GLU A 403 -63.72 16.58 -7.78
CA GLU A 403 -62.87 17.61 -8.40
C GLU A 403 -63.08 17.71 -9.92
N SER A 404 -63.35 16.57 -10.58
CA SER A 404 -63.67 16.51 -12.02
C SER A 404 -65.13 16.86 -12.37
N GLY A 405 -65.96 17.20 -11.38
CA GLY A 405 -67.34 17.67 -11.58
C GLY A 405 -68.38 16.57 -11.87
N ASP A 406 -68.03 15.28 -11.76
CA ASP A 406 -68.95 14.16 -11.99
C ASP A 406 -69.61 13.69 -10.68
N ALA A 407 -70.63 14.44 -10.27
CA ALA A 407 -71.36 14.22 -9.01
C ALA A 407 -71.97 12.80 -8.90
N ARG A 408 -72.33 12.15 -10.02
CA ARG A 408 -72.92 10.80 -10.01
C ARG A 408 -71.87 9.71 -9.82
N ALA A 409 -70.65 9.91 -10.32
CA ALA A 409 -69.54 9.01 -10.08
C ALA A 409 -69.02 9.15 -8.64
N ALA A 410 -68.90 10.38 -8.14
CA ALA A 410 -68.52 10.66 -6.76
C ALA A 410 -69.51 10.06 -5.75
N ALA A 411 -70.83 10.18 -6.00
CA ALA A 411 -71.84 9.57 -5.15
C ALA A 411 -71.74 8.04 -5.11
N ARG A 412 -71.44 7.38 -6.24
CA ARG A 412 -71.25 5.91 -6.28
C ARG A 412 -69.99 5.46 -5.53
N ALA A 413 -68.89 6.19 -5.65
CA ALA A 413 -67.67 5.93 -4.89
C ALA A 413 -67.89 6.11 -3.37
N LEU A 414 -68.65 7.15 -2.96
CA LEU A 414 -69.03 7.36 -1.56
C LEU A 414 -69.97 6.26 -1.04
N VAL A 415 -70.93 5.79 -1.84
CA VAL A 415 -71.79 4.65 -1.46
C VAL A 415 -70.94 3.38 -1.26
N ARG A 416 -69.92 3.16 -2.09
CA ARG A 416 -68.98 2.03 -1.90
C ARG A 416 -68.23 2.12 -0.57
N VAL A 417 -67.75 3.31 -0.19
CA VAL A 417 -67.15 3.58 1.14
C VAL A 417 -68.15 3.28 2.27
N LEU A 418 -69.40 3.70 2.10
CA LEU A 418 -70.44 3.50 3.12
C LEU A 418 -70.89 2.03 3.24
N CYS A 419 -70.88 1.26 2.14
CA CYS A 419 -71.13 -0.18 2.16
C CYS A 419 -69.99 -0.93 2.88
N LEU A 420 -68.73 -0.60 2.58
CA LEU A 420 -67.57 -1.16 3.29
C LEU A 420 -67.62 -0.84 4.80
N ALA A 421 -68.07 0.35 5.18
CA ALA A 421 -68.24 0.72 6.58
C ALA A 421 -69.44 0.05 7.27
N ARG A 422 -70.50 -0.32 6.53
CA ARG A 422 -71.71 -0.99 7.07
C ARG A 422 -71.45 -2.45 7.45
N GLU A 423 -70.55 -3.14 6.75
CA GLU A 423 -70.17 -4.52 7.08
C GLU A 423 -69.32 -4.62 8.36
N VAL A 424 -68.80 -3.50 8.88
CA VAL A 424 -68.05 -3.43 10.14
C VAL A 424 -68.97 -3.07 11.31
N SER A 425 -69.84 -4.00 11.71
CA SER A 425 -70.69 -3.87 12.91
C SER A 425 -70.15 -4.63 14.13
N GLY A 426 -68.82 -4.72 14.26
CA GLY A 426 -68.14 -5.25 15.44
C GLY A 426 -67.20 -4.20 16.05
N ASP A 427 -66.89 -4.34 17.35
CA ASP A 427 -66.10 -3.41 18.20
C ASP A 427 -64.69 -3.09 17.66
N TRP A 428 -64.63 -2.31 16.58
CA TRP A 428 -63.41 -1.71 16.07
C TRP A 428 -63.41 -0.28 16.56
N THR A 429 -62.64 -0.01 17.61
CA THR A 429 -62.40 1.34 18.11
C THR A 429 -61.54 2.09 17.09
N TRP A 430 -62.20 2.73 16.12
CA TRP A 430 -61.58 3.72 15.26
C TRP A 430 -61.10 4.88 16.14
N GLY A 431 -59.83 4.85 16.54
CA GLY A 431 -59.17 6.02 17.11
C GLY A 431 -59.26 7.15 16.08
N ALA A 432 -60.16 8.09 16.34
CA ALA A 432 -60.59 9.13 15.40
C ALA A 432 -59.40 10.04 14.99
N PRO A 433 -59.52 10.69 13.82
CA PRO A 433 -60.16 11.99 13.84
C PRO A 433 -61.14 12.15 12.66
N ALA A 434 -62.22 11.37 12.64
CA ALA A 434 -63.41 11.78 11.91
C ALA A 434 -64.28 12.57 12.88
N ASP A 435 -64.36 13.89 12.67
CA ASP A 435 -65.17 14.83 13.44
C ASP A 435 -66.54 14.20 13.76
N ALA A 436 -66.93 14.18 15.05
CA ALA A 436 -68.16 13.54 15.50
C ALA A 436 -69.40 14.12 14.79
N ARG A 437 -69.29 15.34 14.25
CA ARG A 437 -70.28 15.96 13.36
C ARG A 437 -70.39 15.28 12.00
N LEU A 438 -69.27 14.87 11.41
CA LEU A 438 -69.22 14.15 10.12
C LEU A 438 -69.85 12.75 10.25
N SER A 439 -69.55 12.04 11.35
CA SER A 439 -70.13 10.71 11.63
C SER A 439 -71.63 10.74 11.94
N ARG A 440 -72.14 11.84 12.52
CA ARG A 440 -73.59 12.05 12.68
C ARG A 440 -74.27 12.44 11.36
N ARG A 441 -73.64 13.28 10.54
CA ARG A 441 -74.16 13.67 9.22
C ARG A 441 -74.21 12.50 8.24
N SER A 442 -73.20 11.64 8.22
CA SER A 442 -73.18 10.45 7.37
C SER A 442 -74.25 9.43 7.77
N ARG A 443 -74.47 9.22 9.08
CA ARG A 443 -75.58 8.38 9.58
C ARG A 443 -76.96 8.95 9.25
N ALA A 444 -77.15 10.26 9.35
CA ALA A 444 -78.39 10.90 8.94
C ALA A 444 -78.65 10.79 7.42
N LEU A 445 -77.61 10.95 6.60
CA LEU A 445 -77.69 10.76 5.14
C LEU A 445 -77.99 9.30 4.75
N LEU A 446 -77.41 8.33 5.45
CA LEU A 446 -77.66 6.90 5.24
C LEU A 446 -79.07 6.46 5.64
N GLN A 447 -79.69 7.09 6.64
CA GLN A 447 -81.08 6.80 7.02
C GLN A 447 -82.10 7.33 6.01
N HIS A 448 -81.75 8.36 5.25
CA HIS A 448 -82.65 8.96 4.24
C HIS A 448 -82.46 8.40 2.82
N LEU A 449 -81.43 7.58 2.58
CA LEU A 449 -81.24 6.87 1.33
C LEU A 449 -81.97 5.52 1.38
N GLN A 450 -83.25 5.50 0.98
CA GLN A 450 -83.87 4.26 0.52
C GLN A 450 -83.23 3.91 -0.83
N LEU A 451 -82.43 2.85 -0.83
CA LEU A 451 -81.98 2.23 -2.08
C LEU A 451 -83.22 1.71 -2.81
N PRO A 452 -83.39 1.98 -4.11
CA PRO A 452 -84.37 1.26 -4.91
C PRO A 452 -84.01 -0.24 -4.90
N PRO A 453 -85.00 -1.14 -5.05
CA PRO A 453 -84.81 -2.58 -4.92
C PRO A 453 -83.75 -3.14 -5.85
#